data_AF-A0A3Q3EVN2-F1
#
_entry.id   AF-A0A3Q3EVN2-F1
#
_cell.length_a   1.000
_cell.length_b   1.000
_cell.length_c   1.000
_cell.angle_alpha   90.00
_cell.angle_beta   90.00
_cell.angle_gamma   90.00
#
_symmetry.space_group_name_H-M   'P 1'
#
loop_
_entity.id
_entity.type
_entity.pdbx_description
1 polymer ?
#
loop_
_entity_poly.entity_id
_entity_poly.type
_entity_poly.pdbx_seq_one_letter_code
_entity_poly.pdbx_strand_id
1 'polypeptide(L)' 'WGEKKQILINWPIFFFDLYAQRALLLLEEYRAKLHHAEDRQLRHSIQRVIDIFQSSLFQALIDRLVVTGLM' A
#
# COMPACT_ATOMS: atom_id res chain seq x y z
N TRP A 1 -18.17 8.77 23.80
CA TRP A 1 -16.74 8.88 24.17
C TRP A 1 -15.87 7.70 23.70
N GLY A 2 -16.44 6.55 23.28
CA GLY A 2 -15.67 5.41 22.73
C GLY A 2 -15.21 5.57 21.27
N GLU A 3 -16.09 6.02 20.37
CA GLU A 3 -15.76 6.09 18.93
C GLU A 3 -14.65 7.09 18.59
N LYS A 4 -14.64 8.27 19.23
CA LYS A 4 -13.59 9.28 18.98
C LYS A 4 -12.18 8.81 19.36
N LYS A 5 -12.04 7.93 20.37
CA LYS A 5 -10.74 7.33 20.72
C LYS A 5 -10.30 6.32 19.66
N GLN A 6 -11.24 5.52 19.14
CA GLN A 6 -10.95 4.56 18.05
C GLN A 6 -10.48 5.26 16.78
N ILE A 7 -11.07 6.42 16.42
CA ILE A 7 -10.66 7.20 15.25
C ILE A 7 -9.24 7.75 15.41
N LEU A 8 -8.88 8.25 16.60
CA LEU A 8 -7.53 8.75 16.88
C LEU A 8 -6.48 7.63 16.89
N ILE A 9 -6.87 6.43 17.34
CA ILE A 9 -6.02 5.23 17.35
C ILE A 9 -5.84 4.64 15.94
N ASN A 10 -6.89 4.66 15.13
CA ASN A 10 -6.84 4.19 13.74
C ASN A 10 -6.30 5.25 12.78
N TRP A 11 -6.11 6.49 13.23
CA TRP A 11 -5.61 7.59 12.39
C TRP A 11 -4.29 7.26 11.66
N PRO A 12 -3.28 6.62 12.30
CA PRO A 12 -2.05 6.21 11.63
C PRO A 12 -2.29 5.13 10.57
N ILE A 13 -3.28 4.25 10.78
CA ILE A 13 -3.66 3.17 9.85
C ILE A 13 -4.29 3.78 8.61
N PHE A 14 -5.30 4.64 8.80
CA PHE A 14 -5.92 5.38 7.69
C PHE A 14 -4.89 6.21 6.91
N PHE A 15 -3.91 6.79 7.60
CA PHE A 15 -2.81 7.51 6.94
C PHE A 15 -1.89 6.58 6.15
N PHE A 16 -1.55 5.41 6.69
CA PHE A 16 -0.73 4.42 6.00
C PHE A 16 -1.44 3.87 4.75
N ASP A 17 -2.74 3.54 4.87
CA ASP A 17 -3.55 3.09 3.74
C ASP A 17 -3.61 4.16 2.64
N LEU A 18 -3.78 5.43 3.02
CA LEU A 18 -3.77 6.54 2.08
C LEU A 18 -2.40 6.72 1.40
N TYR A 19 -1.29 6.55 2.14
CA TYR A 19 0.06 6.59 1.56
C TYR A 19 0.35 5.39 0.66
N ALA A 20 -0.09 4.19 1.02
CA ALA A 20 0.06 2.98 0.22
C ALA A 20 -0.73 3.08 -1.10
N GLN A 21 -1.97 3.57 -1.03
CA GLN A 21 -2.79 3.87 -2.22
C GLN A 21 -2.12 4.91 -3.12
N ARG A 22 -1.55 5.97 -2.54
CA ARG A 22 -0.87 7.02 -3.31
C ARG A 22 0.42 6.52 -3.96
N ALA A 23 1.19 5.68 -3.28
CA ALA A 23 2.38 5.05 -3.83
C ALA A 23 2.04 4.08 -4.98
N LEU A 24 0.97 3.29 -4.83
CA LEU A 24 0.43 2.41 -5.88
C LEU A 24 0.03 3.21 -7.13
N LEU A 25 -0.72 4.31 -6.95
CA LEU A 25 -1.19 5.14 -8.05
C LEU A 25 -0.03 5.75 -8.86
N LEU A 26 1.02 6.23 -8.17
CA LEU A 26 2.24 6.73 -8.81
C LEU A 26 2.99 5.63 -9.58
N LEU A 27 3.04 4.41 -9.05
CA LEU A 27 3.64 3.26 -9.73
C LEU A 27 2.85 2.85 -10.98
N GLU A 28 1.52 2.89 -10.92
CA GLU A 28 0.64 2.62 -12.07
C GLU A 28 0.82 3.68 -13.16
N GLU A 29 0.84 4.96 -12.80
CA GLU A 29 1.11 6.06 -13.74
C GLU A 29 2.49 5.94 -14.38
N TYR A 30 3.51 5.57 -13.60
CA TYR A 30 4.86 5.36 -14.10
C TYR A 30 4.91 4.16 -15.06
N ARG A 31 4.22 3.05 -14.72
CA ARG A 31 4.07 1.88 -15.59
C ARG A 31 3.38 2.22 -16.91
N ALA A 32 2.35 3.07 -16.88
CA ALA A 32 1.63 3.51 -18.07
C ALA A 32 2.49 4.38 -19.00
N LYS A 33 3.43 5.16 -18.43
CA LYS A 33 4.39 5.98 -19.19
C LYS A 33 5.52 5.15 -19.82
N LEU A 34 5.78 3.93 -19.33
CA LEU A 34 6.76 3.00 -19.90
C LEU A 34 6.20 2.28 -21.14
N HIS A 35 6.14 2.99 -22.27
CA HIS A 35 5.59 2.50 -23.54
C HIS A 35 6.63 1.81 -24.46
N HIS A 36 7.93 1.89 -24.13
CA HIS A 36 8.98 1.29 -24.95
C HIS A 36 9.07 -0.24 -24.75
N ALA A 37 9.32 -0.97 -25.84
CA ALA A 37 9.40 -2.43 -25.84
C ALA A 37 10.57 -2.98 -24.99
N GLU A 38 11.59 -2.16 -24.74
CA GLU A 38 12.74 -2.45 -23.88
C GLU A 38 12.39 -2.43 -22.39
N ASP A 39 11.30 -1.76 -22.00
CA ASP A 39 10.88 -1.62 -20.60
C ASP A 39 9.96 -2.75 -20.12
N ARG A 40 9.76 -3.82 -20.92
CA ARG A 40 8.88 -4.94 -20.53
C ARG A 40 9.28 -5.55 -19.20
N GLN A 41 10.57 -5.69 -18.94
CA GLN A 41 11.10 -6.27 -17.70
C GLN A 41 10.91 -5.33 -16.51
N LEU A 42 11.00 -4.01 -16.73
CA LEU A 42 10.73 -3.00 -15.72
C LEU A 42 9.23 -2.94 -15.37
N ARG A 43 8.34 -2.93 -16.38
CA ARG A 43 6.89 -3.01 -16.15
C ARG A 43 6.50 -4.27 -15.37
N HIS A 44 7.12 -5.40 -15.67
CA HIS A 44 6.84 -6.65 -14.97
C HIS A 44 7.33 -6.61 -13.51
N SER A 45 8.45 -5.94 -13.26
CA SER A 45 8.98 -5.74 -11.90
C SER A 45 8.07 -4.80 -11.10
N ILE A 46 7.58 -3.72 -11.71
CA ILE A 46 6.61 -2.79 -11.09
C ILE A 46 5.28 -3.51 -10.80
N GLN A 47 4.79 -4.33 -11.73
CA GLN A 47 3.58 -5.14 -11.50
C GLN A 47 3.73 -6.06 -10.29
N ARG A 48 4.87 -6.75 -10.16
CA ARG A 48 5.13 -7.60 -9.00
C ARG A 48 5.12 -6.81 -7.69
N VAL A 49 5.68 -5.60 -7.68
CA VAL A 49 5.64 -4.73 -6.49
C VAL A 49 4.20 -4.34 -6.15
N ILE A 50 3.40 -3.98 -7.15
CA ILE A 50 1.96 -3.68 -6.98
C ILE A 50 1.22 -4.89 -6.40
N ASP A 51 1.41 -6.09 -6.98
CA ASP A 51 0.74 -7.32 -6.53
C ASP A 51 1.15 -7.71 -5.11
N ILE A 52 2.41 -7.49 -4.72
CA ILE A 52 2.90 -7.70 -3.36
C ILE A 52 2.25 -6.71 -2.39
N PHE A 53 2.16 -5.44 -2.76
CA PHE A 53 1.50 -4.40 -1.95
C PHE A 53 0.00 -4.65 -1.76
N GLN A 54 -0.66 -5.20 -2.78
CA GLN A 54 -2.08 -5.58 -2.75
C GLN A 54 -2.33 -6.96 -2.13
N SER A 55 -1.27 -7.74 -1.88
CA SER A 55 -1.40 -9.07 -1.31
C SER A 55 -2.04 -9.01 0.08
N SER A 56 -3.04 -9.87 0.30
CA SER A 56 -3.70 -10.04 1.59
C SER A 56 -2.73 -10.43 2.71
N LEU A 57 -1.60 -11.08 2.38
CA LEU A 57 -0.54 -11.38 3.34
C LEU A 57 0.20 -10.12 3.79
N PHE A 58 0.54 -9.23 2.87
CA PHE A 58 1.25 -7.99 3.20
C PHE A 58 0.35 -7.05 3.97
N GLN A 59 -0.91 -6.92 3.54
CA GLN A 59 -1.96 -6.21 4.26
C GLN A 59 -2.15 -6.77 5.67
N ALA A 60 -2.25 -8.10 5.83
CA ALA A 60 -2.37 -8.73 7.14
C ALA A 60 -1.13 -8.58 8.01
N LEU A 61 0.08 -8.51 7.44
CA LEU A 61 1.30 -8.24 8.18
C LEU A 61 1.33 -6.80 8.70
N ILE A 62 0.93 -5.82 7.89
CA ILE A 62 0.78 -4.43 8.31
C ILE A 62 -0.29 -4.31 9.40
N ASP A 63 -1.46 -4.91 9.18
CA ASP A 63 -2.57 -4.91 10.13
C ASP A 63 -2.15 -5.55 11.47
N ARG A 64 -1.46 -6.69 11.43
CA ARG A 64 -0.95 -7.38 12.62
C ARG A 64 0.12 -6.57 13.35
N LEU A 65 1.05 -5.94 12.63
CA LEU A 65 2.12 -5.11 13.22
C LEU A 65 1.53 -3.90 13.95
N VAL A 66 0.49 -3.28 13.39
CA VAL A 66 -0.19 -2.13 14.00
C VAL A 66 -1.06 -2.54 15.19
N VAL A 67 -1.79 -3.66 15.10
CA VAL A 67 -2.57 -4.20 16.22
C VAL A 67 -1.68 -4.55 17.42
N THR A 68 -0.49 -5.11 17.19
CA THR A 68 0.46 -5.37 18.28
C THR A 68 1.14 -4.13 18.85
N GLY A 69 1.23 -3.03 18.10
CA GLY A 69 1.77 -1.75 18.61
C GLY A 69 0.77 -0.95 19.45
N LEU A 70 -0.49 -1.38 19.47
CA LEU A 70 -1.61 -0.73 20.18
C LEU A 70 -2.07 -1.47 21.44
N MET A 71 -1.49 -2.64 21.75
CA MET A 71 -1.63 -3.35 23.04
C MET A 71 -0.51 -2.96 23.99
#